data_AF-A0A847WG19-F1
#
_entry.id   AF-A0A847WG19-F1
#
_cell.length_a   1.000
_cell.length_b   1.000
_cell.length_c   1.000
_cell.angle_alpha   90.00
_cell.angle_beta   90.00
_cell.angle_gamma   90.00
#
_symmetry.space_group_name_H-M   'P 1'
#
loop_
_entity.id
_entity.type
_entity.pdbx_description
1 polymer ?
#
loop_
_entity_poly.entity_id
_entity_poly.type
_entity_poly.pdbx_seq_one_letter_code
_entity_poly.pdbx_strand_id
1 'polypeptide(L)'
;MAVPGYQEFMYPFLQMLKDGKEHRLQDLYIELAEHFNLTEEEVSQTLPSGKQTLLHNRVGWARTYLSKAGLIKVIRRAVFCITEEGMNVINNPNVTRIDKKFLTRYPSFNKFINKNNESTFDNEKPSNEQQTPLEIIDENYNILKKELQDAILEKILECSPAFFERLIVQLLVSMGYGGSVKDAGQAIGRTGDEGIDGIIKEDVLGLEMIYLQAKRWKKDSTVGRPEIQTFVGSLVGKQASKGIFITTAAFSKTAYDYANSIDKRVILIDGQQLTDLMFKYDVGVTNEEIFVTKRLDNDFFEE
;
A
#
# COMPACT_ATOMS: atom_id res chain seq x y z
N MET A 1 7.47 -16.63 -10.85
CA MET A 1 7.38 -15.67 -11.98
C MET A 1 6.34 -14.64 -11.59
N ALA A 2 6.49 -13.35 -11.95
CA ALA A 2 5.46 -12.37 -11.58
C ALA A 2 4.04 -12.82 -12.00
N VAL A 3 3.05 -12.55 -11.14
CA VAL A 3 1.63 -12.84 -11.44
C VAL A 3 1.30 -12.29 -12.84
N PRO A 4 0.72 -13.08 -13.76
CA PRO A 4 0.38 -12.61 -15.11
C PRO A 4 -0.55 -11.39 -15.07
N GLY A 5 -0.58 -10.61 -16.15
CA GLY A 5 -1.54 -9.52 -16.31
C GLY A 5 -2.98 -10.04 -16.47
N TYR A 6 -3.96 -9.15 -16.34
CA TYR A 6 -5.37 -9.56 -16.40
C TYR A 6 -5.78 -10.11 -17.77
N GLN A 7 -5.11 -9.71 -18.85
CA GLN A 7 -5.39 -10.19 -20.21
C GLN A 7 -4.91 -11.63 -20.41
N GLU A 8 -3.76 -11.97 -19.84
CA GLU A 8 -3.20 -13.32 -19.87
C GLU A 8 -4.13 -14.35 -19.22
N PHE A 9 -4.93 -13.94 -18.22
CA PHE A 9 -5.93 -14.81 -17.60
C PHE A 9 -7.18 -15.06 -18.47
N MET A 10 -7.50 -14.21 -19.46
CA MET A 10 -8.79 -14.29 -20.16
C MET A 10 -8.98 -15.61 -20.93
N TYR A 11 -7.96 -16.04 -21.66
CA TYR A 11 -8.07 -17.27 -22.45
C TYR A 11 -8.08 -18.53 -21.57
N PRO A 12 -7.15 -18.73 -20.62
CA PRO A 12 -7.20 -19.86 -19.67
C PRO A 12 -8.49 -19.88 -18.84
N PHE A 13 -8.99 -18.73 -18.39
CA PHE A 13 -10.27 -18.63 -17.68
C PHE A 13 -11.42 -19.17 -18.53
N LEU A 14 -11.48 -18.77 -19.81
CA LEU A 14 -12.50 -19.28 -20.72
C LEU A 14 -12.34 -20.79 -20.95
N GLN A 15 -11.09 -21.27 -21.13
CA GLN A 15 -10.79 -22.69 -21.32
C GLN A 15 -11.24 -23.59 -20.17
N MET A 16 -11.17 -23.12 -18.91
CA MET A 16 -11.64 -23.88 -17.74
C MET A 16 -13.15 -24.13 -17.79
N LEU A 17 -13.90 -23.23 -18.44
CA LEU A 17 -15.35 -23.34 -18.61
C LEU A 17 -15.77 -24.18 -19.84
N LYS A 18 -14.82 -24.79 -20.57
CA LYS A 18 -15.10 -25.52 -21.83
C LYS A 18 -16.03 -26.72 -21.67
N ASP A 19 -16.20 -27.23 -20.46
CA ASP A 19 -17.09 -28.36 -20.18
C ASP A 19 -18.58 -27.98 -20.22
N GLY A 20 -18.90 -26.68 -20.35
CA GLY A 20 -20.26 -26.16 -20.38
C GLY A 20 -20.97 -26.20 -19.03
N LYS A 21 -20.27 -26.55 -17.94
CA LYS A 21 -20.85 -26.65 -16.60
C LYS A 21 -20.77 -25.32 -15.86
N GLU A 22 -21.33 -25.31 -14.66
CA GLU A 22 -21.26 -24.20 -13.74
C GLU A 22 -19.99 -24.28 -12.89
N HIS A 23 -19.19 -23.22 -12.88
CA HIS A 23 -17.94 -23.14 -12.13
C HIS A 23 -17.96 -21.99 -11.13
N ARG A 24 -17.45 -22.21 -9.92
CA ARG A 24 -17.33 -21.16 -8.90
C ARG A 24 -16.06 -20.36 -9.12
N LEU A 25 -16.10 -19.06 -8.84
CA LEU A 25 -14.95 -18.18 -8.96
C LEU A 25 -13.78 -18.60 -8.06
N GLN A 26 -14.10 -19.15 -6.89
CA GLN A 26 -13.11 -19.63 -5.94
C GLN A 26 -12.31 -20.80 -6.50
N ASP A 27 -12.99 -21.75 -7.14
CA ASP A 27 -12.36 -22.90 -7.79
C ASP A 27 -11.47 -22.43 -8.95
N LEU A 28 -11.96 -21.48 -9.75
CA LEU A 28 -11.20 -20.87 -10.84
C LEU A 28 -9.94 -20.13 -10.38
N TYR A 29 -9.93 -19.52 -9.19
CA TYR A 29 -8.70 -18.90 -8.66
C TYR A 29 -7.60 -19.94 -8.43
N ILE A 30 -7.97 -21.11 -7.89
CA ILE A 30 -7.05 -22.22 -7.61
C ILE A 30 -6.55 -22.81 -8.91
N GLU A 31 -7.47 -23.17 -9.81
CA GLU A 31 -7.13 -23.77 -11.10
C GLU A 31 -6.24 -22.83 -11.95
N LEU A 32 -6.51 -21.52 -11.94
CA LEU A 32 -5.68 -20.55 -12.67
C LEU A 32 -4.30 -20.37 -12.02
N ALA A 33 -4.21 -20.39 -10.69
CA ALA A 33 -2.91 -20.36 -10.02
C ALA A 33 -2.07 -21.60 -10.37
N GLU A 34 -2.69 -22.79 -10.40
CA GLU A 34 -2.05 -24.03 -10.83
C GLU A 34 -1.63 -23.99 -12.30
N HIS A 35 -2.51 -23.52 -13.20
CA HIS A 35 -2.22 -23.39 -14.63
C HIS A 35 -0.95 -22.56 -14.91
N PHE A 36 -0.76 -21.48 -14.15
CA PHE A 36 0.41 -20.60 -14.28
C PHE A 36 1.59 -20.98 -13.38
N ASN A 37 1.49 -22.08 -12.61
CA ASN A 37 2.50 -22.51 -11.63
C ASN A 37 2.92 -21.38 -10.66
N LEU A 38 1.94 -20.64 -10.12
CA LEU A 38 2.20 -19.55 -9.19
C LEU A 38 2.64 -20.07 -7.81
N THR A 39 3.59 -19.38 -7.19
CA THR A 39 4.04 -19.71 -5.82
C THR A 39 3.06 -19.20 -4.76
N GLU A 40 3.15 -19.73 -3.52
CA GLU A 40 2.33 -19.23 -2.41
C GLU A 40 2.55 -17.73 -2.13
N GLU A 41 3.78 -17.24 -2.28
CA GLU A 41 4.11 -15.81 -2.16
C GLU A 41 3.40 -14.97 -3.25
N GLU A 42 3.35 -15.47 -4.48
CA GLU A 42 2.70 -14.79 -5.61
C GLU A 42 1.17 -14.80 -5.49
N VAL A 43 0.59 -15.89 -4.98
CA VAL A 43 -0.86 -16.01 -4.72
C VAL A 43 -1.29 -15.10 -3.56
N SER A 44 -0.44 -14.98 -2.53
CA SER A 44 -0.71 -14.15 -1.35
C SER A 44 -0.34 -12.67 -1.53
N GLN A 45 0.32 -12.30 -2.62
CA GLN A 45 0.66 -10.91 -2.93
C GLN A 45 -0.59 -10.02 -2.95
N THR A 46 -0.67 -9.07 -2.01
CA THR A 46 -1.79 -8.13 -1.90
C THR A 46 -1.59 -6.88 -2.74
N LEU A 47 -2.69 -6.28 -3.20
CA LEU A 47 -2.68 -4.88 -3.63
C LEU A 47 -2.20 -3.98 -2.47
N PRO A 48 -1.60 -2.81 -2.72
CA PRO A 48 -1.20 -1.86 -1.67
C PRO A 48 -2.34 -1.46 -0.73
N SER A 49 -3.59 -1.50 -1.21
CA SER A 49 -4.79 -1.29 -0.39
C SER A 49 -5.03 -2.37 0.69
N GLY A 50 -4.35 -3.52 0.60
CA GLY A 50 -4.45 -4.65 1.55
C GLY A 50 -5.77 -5.42 1.50
N LYS A 51 -6.75 -5.01 0.68
CA LYS A 51 -8.11 -5.58 0.69
C LYS A 51 -8.29 -6.81 -0.19
N GLN A 52 -7.42 -7.01 -1.19
CA GLN A 52 -7.53 -8.09 -2.17
C GLN A 52 -6.15 -8.50 -2.67
N THR A 53 -5.97 -9.77 -3.02
CA THR A 53 -4.76 -10.26 -3.70
C THR A 53 -4.71 -9.78 -5.15
N LEU A 54 -3.49 -9.62 -5.68
CA LEU A 54 -3.25 -9.25 -7.06
C LEU A 54 -3.91 -10.26 -8.03
N LEU A 55 -3.76 -11.55 -7.75
CA LEU A 55 -4.41 -12.65 -8.48
C LEU A 55 -5.93 -12.46 -8.56
N HIS A 56 -6.59 -12.28 -7.40
CA HIS A 56 -8.04 -12.16 -7.36
C HIS A 56 -8.54 -10.93 -8.12
N ASN A 57 -7.78 -9.82 -8.06
CA ASN A 57 -8.12 -8.60 -8.79
C ASN A 57 -8.05 -8.83 -10.31
N ARG A 58 -6.93 -9.35 -10.79
CA ARG A 58 -6.69 -9.58 -12.23
C ARG A 58 -7.64 -10.61 -12.83
N VAL A 59 -7.86 -11.73 -12.17
CA VAL A 59 -8.87 -12.72 -12.59
C VAL A 59 -10.28 -12.12 -12.55
N GLY A 60 -10.58 -11.26 -11.56
CA GLY A 60 -11.83 -10.52 -11.49
C GLY A 60 -12.08 -9.61 -12.70
N TRP A 61 -11.03 -8.97 -13.21
CA TRP A 61 -11.09 -8.16 -14.43
C TRP A 61 -11.19 -9.00 -15.70
N ALA A 62 -10.41 -10.07 -15.82
CA ALA A 62 -10.51 -11.03 -16.93
C ALA A 62 -11.96 -11.51 -17.09
N ARG A 63 -12.56 -11.98 -15.99
CA ARG A 63 -13.96 -12.38 -15.90
C ARG A 63 -14.92 -11.25 -16.31
N THR A 64 -14.71 -10.03 -15.82
CA THR A 64 -15.57 -8.89 -16.15
C THR A 64 -15.55 -8.62 -17.66
N TYR A 65 -14.38 -8.63 -18.28
CA TYR A 65 -14.22 -8.37 -19.71
C TYR A 65 -14.85 -9.46 -20.56
N LEU A 66 -14.61 -10.73 -20.23
CA LEU A 66 -15.26 -11.87 -20.90
C LEU A 66 -16.78 -11.80 -20.78
N SER A 67 -17.30 -11.43 -19.61
CA SER A 67 -18.74 -11.29 -19.37
C SER A 67 -19.34 -10.12 -20.16
N LYS A 68 -18.67 -8.97 -20.20
CA LYS A 68 -19.12 -7.81 -21.00
C LYS A 68 -19.03 -8.06 -22.51
N ALA A 69 -18.11 -8.92 -22.95
CA ALA A 69 -18.05 -9.40 -24.33
C ALA A 69 -19.07 -10.50 -24.65
N GLY A 70 -19.82 -11.00 -23.66
CA GLY A 70 -20.82 -12.04 -23.86
C GLY A 70 -20.27 -13.45 -24.02
N LEU A 71 -18.98 -13.67 -23.73
CA LEU A 71 -18.32 -14.99 -23.84
C LEU A 71 -18.63 -15.90 -22.65
N ILE A 72 -18.99 -15.32 -21.52
CA ILE A 72 -19.44 -16.04 -20.31
C ILE A 72 -20.71 -15.38 -19.77
N LYS A 73 -21.56 -16.19 -19.14
CA LYS A 73 -22.74 -15.74 -18.43
C LYS A 73 -22.61 -16.01 -16.93
N VAL A 74 -23.15 -15.10 -16.13
CA VAL A 74 -23.29 -15.27 -14.68
C VAL A 74 -24.59 -16.02 -14.42
N ILE A 75 -24.51 -17.19 -13.80
CA ILE A 75 -25.71 -17.97 -13.45
C ILE A 75 -26.28 -17.51 -12.11
N ARG A 76 -25.39 -17.40 -11.12
CA ARG A 76 -25.65 -16.86 -9.78
C ARG A 76 -24.34 -16.29 -9.22
N ARG A 77 -24.39 -15.72 -8.02
CA ARG A 77 -23.23 -15.07 -7.39
C ARG A 77 -21.97 -15.94 -7.48
N ALA A 78 -20.91 -15.39 -8.06
CA ALA A 78 -19.62 -16.05 -8.24
C ALA A 78 -19.68 -17.40 -8.98
N VAL A 79 -20.75 -17.70 -9.73
CA VAL A 79 -20.89 -18.91 -10.53
C VAL A 79 -21.10 -18.57 -11.99
N PHE A 80 -20.26 -19.12 -12.86
CA PHE A 80 -20.20 -18.78 -14.28
C PHE A 80 -20.32 -20.02 -15.15
N CYS A 81 -20.81 -19.81 -16.37
CA CYS A 81 -20.87 -20.82 -17.41
C CYS A 81 -20.49 -20.15 -18.73
N ILE A 82 -19.85 -20.90 -19.62
CA ILE A 82 -19.52 -20.43 -20.96
C ILE A 82 -20.80 -20.22 -21.80
N THR A 83 -20.80 -19.25 -22.70
CA THR A 83 -21.89 -19.07 -23.68
C THR A 83 -21.58 -19.83 -24.98
N GLU A 84 -22.56 -19.94 -25.87
CA GLU A 84 -22.34 -20.48 -27.22
C GLU A 84 -21.22 -19.73 -27.95
N GLU A 85 -21.18 -18.40 -27.82
CA GLU A 85 -20.14 -17.56 -28.41
C GLU A 85 -18.76 -17.82 -27.77
N GLY A 86 -18.70 -18.00 -26.44
CA GLY A 86 -17.47 -18.42 -25.77
C GLY A 86 -16.97 -19.78 -26.25
N MET A 87 -17.89 -20.72 -26.47
CA MET A 87 -17.58 -22.05 -26.99
C MET A 87 -17.04 -22.00 -28.42
N ASN A 88 -17.60 -21.13 -29.27
CA ASN A 88 -17.08 -20.88 -30.63
C ASN A 88 -15.65 -20.34 -30.59
N VAL A 89 -15.32 -19.49 -29.62
CA VAL A 89 -13.97 -18.94 -29.45
C VAL A 89 -12.97 -20.03 -29.06
N ILE A 90 -13.30 -20.91 -28.11
CA ILE A 90 -12.40 -22.01 -27.70
C ILE A 90 -12.22 -23.04 -28.82
N ASN A 91 -13.29 -23.35 -29.56
CA ASN A 91 -13.23 -24.34 -30.63
C ASN A 91 -12.51 -23.84 -31.88
N ASN A 92 -12.18 -22.55 -31.96
CA ASN A 92 -11.43 -21.99 -33.06
C ASN A 92 -9.91 -22.17 -32.84
N PRO A 93 -9.23 -23.03 -33.64
CA PRO A 93 -7.82 -23.33 -33.45
C PRO A 93 -6.89 -22.12 -33.68
N ASN A 94 -7.39 -21.04 -34.30
CA ASN A 94 -6.62 -19.82 -34.52
C ASN A 94 -6.60 -18.89 -33.30
N VAL A 95 -7.38 -19.18 -32.25
CA VAL A 95 -7.44 -18.37 -31.04
C VAL A 95 -6.59 -19.02 -29.96
N THR A 96 -5.42 -18.43 -29.70
CA THR A 96 -4.51 -18.86 -28.63
C THR A 96 -4.42 -17.84 -27.49
N ARG A 97 -4.98 -16.65 -27.69
CA ARG A 97 -5.01 -15.55 -26.72
C ARG A 97 -6.29 -14.73 -26.89
N ILE A 98 -6.83 -14.26 -25.77
CA ILE A 98 -7.88 -13.26 -25.72
C ILE A 98 -7.31 -12.04 -25.04
N ASP A 99 -7.27 -10.93 -25.76
CA ASP A 99 -6.82 -9.62 -25.27
C ASP A 99 -7.94 -8.58 -25.47
N LYS A 100 -7.73 -7.35 -24.99
CA LYS A 100 -8.69 -6.26 -25.15
C LYS A 100 -9.03 -6.04 -26.63
N LYS A 101 -8.04 -6.12 -27.52
CA LYS A 101 -8.19 -5.96 -28.97
C LYS A 101 -9.01 -7.09 -29.60
N PHE A 102 -8.93 -8.30 -29.07
CA PHE A 102 -9.78 -9.41 -29.45
C PHE A 102 -11.22 -9.08 -29.10
N LEU A 103 -11.47 -8.61 -27.87
CA LEU A 103 -12.82 -8.37 -27.37
C LEU A 103 -13.54 -7.20 -28.04
N THR A 104 -12.83 -6.26 -28.69
CA THR A 104 -13.48 -5.17 -29.46
C THR A 104 -14.24 -5.65 -30.69
N ARG A 105 -14.17 -6.94 -31.07
CA ARG A 105 -15.07 -7.52 -32.07
C ARG A 105 -16.52 -7.62 -31.60
N TYR A 106 -16.76 -7.61 -30.28
CA TYR A 106 -18.08 -7.78 -29.68
C TYR A 106 -18.77 -6.43 -29.45
N PRO A 107 -19.95 -6.19 -30.05
CA PRO A 107 -20.66 -4.92 -29.88
C PRO A 107 -20.98 -4.57 -28.42
N SER A 108 -21.28 -5.57 -27.58
CA SER A 108 -21.53 -5.39 -26.14
C SER A 108 -20.29 -4.91 -25.38
N PHE A 109 -19.10 -5.36 -25.77
CA PHE A 109 -17.83 -4.95 -25.19
C PHE A 109 -17.47 -3.52 -25.62
N ASN A 110 -17.67 -3.17 -26.89
CA ASN A 110 -17.45 -1.80 -27.37
C ASN A 110 -18.38 -0.80 -26.67
N LYS A 111 -19.65 -1.15 -26.44
CA LYS A 111 -20.56 -0.31 -25.63
C LYS A 111 -20.04 -0.11 -24.20
N PHE A 112 -19.42 -1.13 -23.61
CA PHE A 112 -18.83 -1.03 -22.27
C PHE A 112 -17.58 -0.11 -22.25
N ILE A 113 -16.66 -0.27 -23.20
CA ILE A 113 -15.44 0.55 -23.28
C ILE A 113 -15.75 1.99 -23.70
N ASN A 114 -16.64 2.20 -24.67
CA ASN A 114 -16.96 3.54 -25.17
C ASN A 114 -17.75 4.37 -24.16
N LYS A 115 -18.53 3.74 -23.28
CA LYS A 115 -19.17 4.42 -22.15
C LYS A 115 -18.15 4.96 -21.12
N ASN A 116 -16.90 4.45 -21.14
CA ASN A 116 -15.79 4.98 -20.36
C ASN A 116 -14.95 6.03 -21.12
N ASN A 117 -15.14 6.21 -22.44
CA ASN A 117 -14.31 7.05 -23.31
C ASN A 117 -15.02 8.32 -23.83
N GLU A 118 -16.22 8.66 -23.36
CA GLU A 118 -16.91 9.91 -23.77
C GLU A 118 -16.28 11.20 -23.20
N SER A 119 -15.11 11.12 -22.56
CA SER A 119 -14.24 12.27 -22.30
C SER A 119 -12.94 12.12 -23.10
N THR A 120 -12.83 12.99 -24.11
CA THR A 120 -11.72 13.23 -25.05
C THR A 120 -10.32 13.12 -24.43
N PHE A 121 -9.40 12.41 -25.10
CA PHE A 121 -8.23 12.97 -25.80
C PHE A 121 -7.39 11.85 -26.42
N ASP A 122 -7.01 12.04 -27.69
CA ASP A 122 -5.95 11.29 -28.36
C ASP A 122 -4.66 11.36 -27.53
N ASN A 123 -4.16 10.19 -27.15
CA ASN A 123 -2.74 9.95 -26.97
C ASN A 123 -2.50 8.44 -27.05
N GLU A 124 -1.97 8.01 -28.19
CA GLU A 124 -1.21 6.77 -28.32
C GLU A 124 0.04 6.84 -27.42
N LYS A 125 -0.15 6.62 -26.12
CA LYS A 125 0.89 5.99 -25.30
C LYS A 125 0.53 4.51 -25.20
N PRO A 126 1.51 3.59 -25.18
CA PRO A 126 1.21 2.21 -24.84
C PRO A 126 0.67 2.24 -23.40
N SER A 127 -0.65 2.17 -23.27
CA SER A 127 -1.26 1.79 -22.00
C SER A 127 -0.60 0.48 -21.60
N ASN A 128 -0.12 0.39 -20.37
CA ASN A 128 0.44 -0.85 -19.86
C ASN A 128 -0.71 -1.87 -19.81
N GLU A 129 -0.93 -2.58 -20.93
CA GLU A 129 -2.13 -3.36 -21.22
C GLU A 129 -2.34 -4.51 -20.22
N GLN A 130 -1.37 -4.78 -19.36
CA GLN A 130 -1.39 -5.84 -18.36
C GLN A 130 -1.98 -5.44 -17.02
N GLN A 131 -2.09 -4.14 -16.74
CA GLN A 131 -2.56 -3.60 -15.45
C GLN A 131 -4.03 -3.24 -15.47
N THR A 132 -4.70 -3.47 -14.34
CA THR A 132 -6.10 -3.07 -14.17
C THR A 132 -6.20 -1.57 -13.87
N PRO A 133 -7.33 -0.89 -14.12
CA PRO A 133 -7.49 0.52 -13.77
C PRO A 133 -7.21 0.82 -12.29
N LEU A 134 -7.54 -0.11 -11.38
CA LEU A 134 -7.24 0.06 -9.96
C LEU A 134 -5.74 -0.07 -9.67
N GLU A 135 -5.04 -1.00 -10.34
CA GLU A 135 -3.58 -1.11 -10.25
C GLU A 135 -2.89 0.16 -10.75
N ILE A 136 -3.38 0.76 -11.84
CA ILE A 136 -2.87 2.04 -12.35
C ILE A 136 -3.07 3.15 -11.32
N ILE A 137 -4.25 3.25 -10.70
CA ILE A 137 -4.50 4.25 -9.64
C ILE A 137 -3.57 4.01 -8.44
N ASP A 138 -3.43 2.76 -7.99
CA ASP A 138 -2.59 2.40 -6.85
C ASP A 138 -1.11 2.73 -7.11
N GLU A 139 -0.61 2.47 -8.33
CA GLU A 139 0.76 2.82 -8.71
C GLU A 139 0.99 4.33 -8.73
N ASN A 140 0.08 5.09 -9.35
CA ASN A 140 0.16 6.54 -9.38
C ASN A 140 0.04 7.13 -7.97
N TYR A 141 -0.81 6.57 -7.12
CA TYR A 141 -0.90 6.97 -5.72
C TYR A 141 0.42 6.79 -4.98
N ASN A 142 1.11 5.66 -5.18
CA ASN A 142 2.41 5.41 -4.54
C ASN A 142 3.51 6.36 -5.07
N ILE A 143 3.47 6.71 -6.36
CA ILE A 143 4.37 7.72 -6.95
C ILE A 143 4.15 9.08 -6.27
N LEU A 144 2.90 9.55 -6.23
CA LEU A 144 2.53 10.83 -5.60
C LEU A 144 2.88 10.84 -4.11
N LYS A 145 2.62 9.74 -3.40
CA LYS A 145 2.98 9.58 -1.99
C LYS A 145 4.49 9.74 -1.80
N LYS A 146 5.31 9.08 -2.63
CA LYS A 146 6.77 9.15 -2.52
C LYS A 146 7.32 10.54 -2.83
N GLU A 147 6.81 11.19 -3.87
CA GLU A 147 7.16 12.58 -4.20
C GLU A 147 6.84 13.53 -3.04
N LEU A 148 5.65 13.36 -2.42
CA LEU A 148 5.26 14.15 -1.27
C LEU A 148 6.16 13.88 -0.06
N GLN A 149 6.53 12.63 0.20
CA GLN A 149 7.45 12.27 1.29
C GLN A 149 8.83 12.89 1.12
N ASP A 150 9.38 12.88 -0.09
CA ASP A 150 10.64 13.54 -0.39
C ASP A 150 10.53 15.05 -0.14
N ALA A 151 9.44 15.69 -0.58
CA ALA A 151 9.17 17.11 -0.35
C ALA A 151 9.01 17.46 1.14
N ILE A 152 8.32 16.61 1.93
CA ILE A 152 8.19 16.77 3.38
C ILE A 152 9.58 16.76 4.02
N LEU A 153 10.42 15.78 3.67
CA LEU A 153 11.75 15.63 4.26
C LEU A 153 12.64 16.83 3.95
N GLU A 154 12.63 17.32 2.71
CA GLU A 154 13.31 18.56 2.32
C GLU A 154 12.82 19.75 3.16
N LYS A 155 11.50 19.87 3.35
CA LYS A 155 10.94 20.96 4.14
C LYS A 155 11.36 20.92 5.61
N ILE A 156 11.42 19.73 6.20
CA ILE A 156 11.92 19.54 7.57
C ILE A 156 13.38 19.98 7.69
N LEU A 157 14.20 19.68 6.67
CA LEU A 157 15.61 20.09 6.64
C LEU A 157 15.78 21.60 6.50
N GLU A 158 14.82 22.35 5.98
CA GLU A 158 14.84 23.82 5.95
C GLU A 158 14.42 24.45 7.29
N CYS A 159 13.66 23.71 8.11
CA CYS A 159 13.16 24.21 9.39
C CYS A 159 14.23 24.29 10.48
N SER A 160 13.94 25.07 11.53
CA SER A 160 14.81 25.18 12.69
C SER A 160 14.80 23.90 13.54
N PRO A 161 15.88 23.60 14.29
CA PRO A 161 15.91 22.45 15.21
C PRO A 161 14.73 22.41 16.18
N ALA A 162 14.39 23.56 16.76
CA ALA A 162 13.24 23.70 17.68
C ALA A 162 11.89 23.42 17.00
N PHE A 163 11.76 23.72 15.70
CA PHE A 163 10.56 23.33 14.95
C PHE A 163 10.51 21.81 14.76
N PHE A 164 11.64 21.18 14.44
CA PHE A 164 11.72 19.73 14.26
C PHE A 164 11.35 18.98 15.54
N GLU A 165 11.85 19.41 16.70
CA GLU A 165 11.47 18.84 18.00
C GLU A 165 9.95 18.93 18.24
N ARG A 166 9.35 20.09 17.99
CA ARG A 166 7.88 20.27 18.10
C ARG A 166 7.12 19.36 17.13
N LEU A 167 7.59 19.23 15.89
CA LEU A 167 6.99 18.37 14.87
C LEU A 167 6.98 16.92 15.34
N ILE A 168 8.08 16.43 15.89
CA ILE A 168 8.19 15.07 16.42
C ILE A 168 7.17 14.82 17.55
N VAL A 169 7.06 15.76 18.49
CA VAL A 169 6.07 15.63 19.58
C VAL A 169 4.66 15.64 19.02
N GLN A 170 4.34 16.54 18.07
CA GLN A 170 3.04 16.58 17.41
C GLN A 170 2.72 15.28 16.68
N LEU A 171 3.71 14.67 16.03
CA LEU A 171 3.57 13.37 15.38
C LEU A 171 3.19 12.29 16.38
N LEU A 172 3.93 12.16 17.47
CA LEU A 172 3.66 11.14 18.49
C LEU A 172 2.29 11.33 19.15
N VAL A 173 1.86 12.58 19.37
CA VAL A 173 0.50 12.87 19.86
C VAL A 173 -0.57 12.44 18.86
N SER A 174 -0.35 12.69 17.56
CA SER A 174 -1.28 12.27 16.50
C SER A 174 -1.35 10.74 16.36
N MET A 175 -0.29 10.04 16.80
CA MET A 175 -0.26 8.57 16.92
C MET A 175 -0.94 8.04 18.19
N GLY A 176 -1.34 8.91 19.12
CA GLY A 176 -2.02 8.56 20.37
C GLY A 176 -1.13 8.51 21.62
N TYR A 177 0.14 8.90 21.53
CA TYR A 177 1.02 9.03 22.70
C TYR A 177 0.78 10.35 23.46
N GLY A 178 1.25 10.43 24.70
CA GLY A 178 1.26 11.66 25.49
C GLY A 178 -0.01 11.94 26.31
N GLY A 179 -0.99 11.05 26.26
CA GLY A 179 -2.22 11.17 27.03
C GLY A 179 -3.11 12.31 26.57
N SER A 180 -3.28 13.35 27.41
CA SER A 180 -4.06 14.54 27.01
C SER A 180 -3.20 15.53 26.20
N VAL A 181 -3.80 16.25 25.25
CA VAL A 181 -3.10 17.25 24.40
C VAL A 181 -2.36 18.31 25.23
N LYS A 182 -2.84 18.62 26.43
CA LYS A 182 -2.19 19.58 27.35
C LYS A 182 -0.92 19.02 28.01
N ASP A 183 -0.89 17.72 28.29
CA ASP A 183 0.27 17.06 28.91
C ASP A 183 1.41 16.89 27.92
N ALA A 184 1.10 16.56 26.67
CA ALA A 184 2.10 16.40 25.62
C ALA A 184 2.84 17.71 25.26
N GLY A 185 2.18 18.86 25.40
CA GLY A 185 2.81 20.17 25.20
C GLY A 185 3.87 20.52 26.27
N GLN A 186 3.85 19.86 27.44
CA GLN A 186 4.84 20.03 28.50
C GLN A 186 6.07 19.12 28.33
N ALA A 187 6.04 18.18 27.36
CA ALA A 187 7.13 17.25 27.04
C ALA A 187 8.38 17.94 26.46
N ILE A 188 8.25 19.20 26.04
CA ILE A 188 9.27 19.93 25.30
C ILE A 188 10.10 20.78 26.27
N GLY A 189 11.36 20.37 26.44
CA GLY A 189 12.42 21.25 26.91
C GLY A 189 12.49 21.47 28.42
N ARG A 190 13.21 20.58 29.12
CA ARG A 190 14.18 21.05 30.12
C ARG A 190 15.55 21.01 29.47
N THR A 191 15.92 22.14 28.88
CA THR A 191 17.24 22.36 28.28
C THR A 191 18.31 22.07 29.33
N GLY A 192 19.16 21.06 29.08
CA GLY A 192 20.30 20.73 29.96
C GLY A 192 20.59 19.24 30.17
N ASP A 193 19.71 18.34 29.74
CA ASP A 193 19.85 16.90 30.03
C ASP A 193 20.47 16.11 28.87
N GLU A 194 21.79 15.85 28.97
CA GLU A 194 22.49 14.63 28.52
C GLU A 194 22.08 13.99 27.18
N GLY A 195 21.60 14.74 26.18
CA GLY A 195 21.20 14.21 24.87
C GLY A 195 19.75 13.72 24.74
N ILE A 196 18.85 14.07 25.66
CA ILE A 196 17.41 13.82 25.55
C ILE A 196 16.70 15.12 25.13
N ASP A 197 15.94 15.05 24.05
CA ASP A 197 15.26 16.22 23.46
C ASP A 197 13.79 16.33 23.93
N GLY A 198 13.19 15.24 24.45
CA GLY A 198 11.84 15.27 25.01
C GLY A 198 11.46 14.00 25.77
N ILE A 199 10.36 14.06 26.51
CA ILE A 199 9.80 12.91 27.24
C ILE A 199 8.28 12.89 27.07
N ILE A 200 7.73 11.80 26.53
CA ILE A 200 6.30 11.63 26.29
C ILE A 200 5.76 10.43 27.06
N LYS A 201 4.53 10.54 27.59
CA LYS A 201 3.85 9.40 28.22
C LYS A 201 3.48 8.35 27.17
N GLU A 202 3.62 7.07 27.49
CA GLU A 202 3.14 6.00 26.60
C GLU A 202 1.61 5.99 26.52
N ASP A 203 0.95 6.28 27.64
CA ASP A 203 -0.50 6.19 27.81
C ASP A 203 -1.08 7.39 28.57
N VAL A 204 -2.41 7.44 28.69
CA VAL A 204 -3.14 8.55 29.34
C VAL A 204 -2.83 8.67 30.83
N LEU A 205 -2.63 7.54 31.52
CA LEU A 205 -2.30 7.49 32.94
C LEU A 205 -0.82 7.82 33.18
N GLY A 206 0.03 7.65 32.16
CA GLY A 206 1.45 7.94 32.22
C GLY A 206 2.20 6.97 33.13
N LEU A 207 1.82 5.69 33.07
CA LEU A 207 2.49 4.64 33.84
C LEU A 207 3.93 4.46 33.37
N GLU A 208 4.16 4.65 32.07
CA GLU A 208 5.49 4.60 31.46
C GLU A 208 5.80 5.86 30.66
N MET A 209 7.06 6.27 30.72
CA MET A 209 7.61 7.42 30.00
C MET A 209 8.52 6.93 28.87
N ILE A 210 8.35 7.54 27.69
CA ILE A 210 9.16 7.31 26.50
C ILE A 210 10.05 8.52 26.30
N TYR A 211 11.36 8.27 26.24
CA TYR A 211 12.37 9.31 26.06
C TYR A 211 12.67 9.49 24.58
N LEU A 212 12.79 10.74 24.14
CA LEU A 212 12.91 11.09 22.74
C LEU A 212 14.27 11.74 22.48
N GLN A 213 14.89 11.35 21.38
CA GLN A 213 16.00 12.10 20.78
C GLN A 213 15.69 12.33 19.31
N ALA A 214 15.80 13.57 18.86
CA ALA A 214 15.47 14.01 17.52
C ALA A 214 16.68 14.72 16.89
N LYS A 215 17.30 14.08 15.89
CA LYS A 215 18.48 14.61 15.20
C LYS A 215 18.16 14.97 13.75
N ARG A 216 18.24 16.26 13.43
CA ARG A 216 18.11 16.76 12.05
C ARG A 216 19.45 16.67 11.32
N TRP A 217 19.67 15.58 10.59
CA TRP A 217 20.89 15.30 9.82
C TRP A 217 20.63 15.42 8.32
N LYS A 218 21.66 15.70 7.53
CA LYS A 218 21.51 15.73 6.06
C LYS A 218 21.05 14.35 5.56
N LYS A 219 20.18 14.34 4.53
CA LYS A 219 19.60 13.12 3.95
C LYS A 219 20.66 12.07 3.57
N ASP A 220 21.80 12.51 3.03
CA ASP A 220 22.91 11.62 2.61
C ASP A 220 23.80 11.14 3.77
N SER A 221 23.52 11.56 4.99
CA SER A 221 24.26 11.08 6.17
C SER A 221 23.73 9.73 6.63
N THR A 222 24.55 9.00 7.37
CA THR A 222 24.12 7.75 8.01
C THR A 222 24.43 7.82 9.49
N VAL A 223 23.42 7.58 10.33
CA VAL A 223 23.55 7.52 11.78
C VAL A 223 24.07 6.14 12.15
N GLY A 224 25.26 6.12 12.77
CA GLY A 224 25.93 4.89 13.18
C GLY A 224 25.64 4.48 14.62
N ARG A 225 26.14 3.29 14.98
CA ARG A 225 26.09 2.73 16.34
C ARG A 225 26.53 3.70 17.45
N PRO A 226 27.58 4.56 17.31
CA PRO A 226 28.01 5.44 18.39
C PRO A 226 26.93 6.42 18.88
N GLU A 227 26.11 6.94 17.98
CA GLU A 227 25.01 7.84 18.32
C GLU A 227 23.95 7.11 19.16
N ILE A 228 23.61 5.87 18.77
CA ILE A 228 22.65 5.04 19.50
C ILE A 228 23.21 4.63 20.87
N GLN A 229 24.51 4.31 20.95
CA GLN A 229 25.18 4.04 22.23
C GLN A 229 25.13 5.23 23.17
N THR A 230 25.35 6.43 22.65
CA THR A 230 25.27 7.68 23.42
C THR A 230 23.85 7.87 23.96
N PHE A 231 22.83 7.72 23.12
CA PHE A 231 21.43 7.79 23.54
C PHE A 231 21.08 6.78 24.62
N VAL A 232 21.49 5.52 24.44
CA VAL A 232 21.28 4.44 25.43
C VAL A 232 21.96 4.78 26.75
N GLY A 233 23.14 5.39 26.72
CA GLY A 233 23.82 5.93 27.90
C GLY A 233 22.96 6.96 28.65
N SER A 234 22.35 7.89 27.93
CA SER A 234 21.42 8.87 28.49
C SER A 234 20.19 8.22 29.13
N LEU A 235 19.62 7.19 28.48
CA LEU A 235 18.51 6.42 29.05
C LEU A 235 18.90 5.73 30.36
N VAL A 236 20.11 5.14 30.42
CA VAL A 236 20.64 4.54 31.66
C VAL A 236 20.76 5.59 32.76
N GLY A 237 21.31 6.77 32.45
CA GLY A 237 21.44 7.88 33.41
C GLY A 237 20.10 8.34 33.98
N LYS A 238 19.02 8.28 33.18
CA LYS A 238 17.65 8.61 33.60
C LYS A 238 16.84 7.42 34.13
N GLN A 239 17.45 6.23 34.27
CA GLN A 239 16.77 4.99 34.66
C GLN A 239 15.56 4.66 33.76
N ALA A 240 15.62 5.06 32.48
CA ALA A 240 14.57 4.86 31.51
C ALA A 240 14.70 3.50 30.78
N SER A 241 13.57 2.85 30.55
CA SER A 241 13.48 1.56 29.85
C SER A 241 13.13 1.69 28.36
N LYS A 242 12.45 2.77 27.96
CA LYS A 242 11.94 3.00 26.60
C LYS A 242 12.47 4.30 26.01
N GLY A 243 12.87 4.25 24.74
CA GLY A 243 13.28 5.43 24.00
C GLY A 243 13.00 5.34 22.51
N ILE A 244 12.83 6.50 21.87
CA ILE A 244 12.73 6.63 20.42
C ILE A 244 13.81 7.58 19.95
N PHE A 245 14.66 7.10 19.04
CA PHE A 245 15.63 7.93 18.33
C PHE A 245 15.10 8.19 16.93
N ILE A 246 14.95 9.48 16.61
CA ILE A 246 14.35 9.94 15.36
C ILE A 246 15.37 10.77 14.61
N THR A 247 15.51 10.51 13.31
CA THR A 247 16.44 11.25 12.45
C THR A 247 15.87 11.45 11.06
N THR A 248 16.31 12.52 10.40
CA THR A 248 16.02 12.77 8.98
C THR A 248 16.95 12.00 8.04
N ALA A 249 17.96 11.32 8.58
CA ALA A 249 18.93 10.49 7.85
C ALA A 249 18.55 9.00 7.89
N ALA A 250 19.36 8.14 7.27
CA ALA A 250 19.25 6.68 7.43
C ALA A 250 20.07 6.18 8.62
N PHE A 251 19.71 5.04 9.19
CA PHE A 251 20.56 4.33 10.17
C PHE A 251 21.41 3.27 9.48
N SER A 252 22.63 3.04 10.01
CA SER A 252 23.44 1.91 9.57
C SER A 252 22.85 0.59 10.08
N LYS A 253 23.14 -0.52 9.38
CA LYS A 253 22.78 -1.86 9.86
C LYS A 253 23.29 -2.12 11.28
N THR A 254 24.52 -1.68 11.58
CA THR A 254 25.13 -1.81 12.91
C THR A 254 24.43 -1.00 14.00
N ALA A 255 23.72 0.08 13.64
CA ALA A 255 22.90 0.85 14.58
C ALA A 255 21.63 0.07 14.93
N TYR A 256 20.94 -0.50 13.93
CA TYR A 256 19.79 -1.38 14.13
C TYR A 256 20.15 -2.64 14.94
N ASP A 257 21.23 -3.34 14.56
CA ASP A 257 21.70 -4.54 15.27
C ASP A 257 22.00 -4.23 16.75
N TYR A 258 22.56 -3.05 17.03
CA TYR A 258 22.82 -2.63 18.41
C TYR A 258 21.53 -2.34 19.18
N ALA A 259 20.59 -1.56 18.61
CA ALA A 259 19.32 -1.26 19.25
C ALA A 259 18.49 -2.52 19.58
N ASN A 260 18.60 -3.56 18.74
CA ASN A 260 17.91 -4.84 18.94
C ASN A 260 18.60 -5.80 19.92
N SER A 261 19.88 -5.57 20.25
CA SER A 261 20.67 -6.49 21.11
C SER A 261 20.71 -6.10 22.59
N ILE A 262 20.18 -4.92 22.93
CA ILE A 262 20.17 -4.39 24.30
C ILE A 262 18.83 -4.70 25.00
N ASP A 263 18.87 -4.78 26.33
CA ASP A 263 17.68 -5.03 27.16
C ASP A 263 16.65 -3.88 27.15
N LYS A 264 17.11 -2.65 26.86
CA LYS A 264 16.24 -1.48 26.74
C LYS A 264 15.49 -1.49 25.41
N ARG A 265 14.24 -1.03 25.40
CA ARG A 265 13.43 -0.94 24.20
C ARG A 265 13.67 0.39 23.48
N VAL A 266 14.57 0.37 22.50
CA VAL A 266 14.90 1.53 21.66
C VAL A 266 14.34 1.35 20.26
N ILE A 267 13.46 2.27 19.85
CA ILE A 267 12.92 2.33 18.49
C ILE A 267 13.70 3.37 17.68
N LEU A 268 14.11 2.99 16.48
CA LEU A 268 14.81 3.87 15.54
C LEU A 268 13.84 4.25 14.41
N ILE A 269 13.63 5.55 14.20
CA ILE A 269 12.78 6.09 13.12
C ILE A 269 13.65 6.94 12.20
N ASP A 270 13.91 6.43 10.99
CA ASP A 270 14.68 7.14 9.97
C ASP A 270 13.82 8.12 9.17
N GLY A 271 14.46 8.86 8.26
CA GLY A 271 13.78 9.90 7.47
C GLY A 271 12.61 9.36 6.63
N GLN A 272 12.71 8.14 6.12
CA GLN A 272 11.63 7.52 5.34
C GLN A 272 10.46 7.12 6.25
N GLN A 273 10.75 6.43 7.36
CA GLN A 273 9.71 6.05 8.32
C GLN A 273 9.04 7.28 8.94
N LEU A 274 9.79 8.35 9.20
CA LEU A 274 9.26 9.61 9.69
C LEU A 274 8.21 10.19 8.73
N THR A 275 8.51 10.29 7.43
CA THR A 275 7.56 10.84 6.46
C THR A 275 6.41 9.89 6.15
N ASP A 276 6.60 8.57 6.26
CA ASP A 276 5.52 7.58 6.26
C ASP A 276 4.54 7.78 7.42
N LEU A 277 5.05 8.01 8.63
CA LEU A 277 4.23 8.30 9.80
C LEU A 277 3.52 9.65 9.67
N MET A 278 4.22 10.69 9.22
CA MET A 278 3.61 12.00 8.98
C MET A 278 2.47 11.94 7.97
N PHE A 279 2.67 11.22 6.86
CA PHE A 279 1.62 10.99 5.86
C PHE A 279 0.44 10.22 6.45
N LYS A 280 0.72 9.15 7.22
CA LYS A 280 -0.32 8.27 7.78
C LYS A 280 -1.19 8.95 8.85
N TYR A 281 -0.61 9.85 9.64
CA TYR A 281 -1.29 10.52 10.76
C TYR A 281 -1.62 11.99 10.46
N ASP A 282 -1.64 12.37 9.18
CA ASP A 282 -2.03 13.71 8.71
C ASP A 282 -1.22 14.86 9.35
N VAL A 283 0.08 14.66 9.57
CA VAL A 283 0.96 15.65 10.22
C VAL A 283 1.80 16.37 9.18
N GLY A 284 1.59 17.69 9.05
CA GLY A 284 2.28 18.51 8.06
C GLY A 284 1.82 18.29 6.62
N VAL A 285 0.71 17.56 6.43
CA VAL A 285 0.05 17.29 5.16
C VAL A 285 -1.45 17.57 5.28
N THR A 286 -2.12 17.77 4.15
CA THR A 286 -3.57 17.95 4.08
C THR A 286 -4.11 17.20 2.86
N ASN A 287 -5.32 16.67 2.97
CA ASN A 287 -6.00 16.06 1.83
C ASN A 287 -6.28 17.13 0.76
N GLU A 288 -5.76 16.92 -0.46
CA GLU A 288 -6.05 17.76 -1.62
C GLU A 288 -7.31 17.27 -2.34
N GLU A 289 -7.37 15.99 -2.70
CA GLU A 289 -8.53 15.32 -3.30
C GLU A 289 -8.73 13.92 -2.72
N ILE A 290 -10.00 13.46 -2.67
CA ILE A 290 -10.37 12.14 -2.16
C ILE A 290 -11.13 11.37 -3.25
N PHE A 291 -10.52 10.31 -3.76
CA PHE A 291 -11.16 9.40 -4.72
C PHE A 291 -11.89 8.27 -4.00
N VAL A 292 -13.22 8.19 -4.17
CA VAL A 292 -14.04 7.12 -3.59
C VAL A 292 -14.48 6.15 -4.68
N THR A 293 -14.04 4.89 -4.58
CA THR A 293 -14.54 3.81 -5.44
C THR A 293 -15.74 3.12 -4.80
N LYS A 294 -16.69 2.66 -5.62
CA LYS A 294 -17.88 1.92 -5.19
C LYS A 294 -17.87 0.53 -5.82
N ARG A 295 -18.25 -0.48 -5.05
CA ARG A 295 -18.51 -1.83 -5.54
C ARG A 295 -20.01 -2.08 -5.44
N LEU A 296 -20.55 -2.89 -6.36
CA LEU A 296 -21.90 -3.41 -6.22
C LEU A 296 -22.01 -4.16 -4.89
N ASP A 297 -22.97 -3.74 -4.07
CA ASP A 297 -23.36 -4.45 -2.86
C ASP A 297 -24.41 -5.49 -3.26
N ASN A 298 -23.98 -6.72 -3.50
CA ASN A 298 -24.90 -7.76 -3.97
C ASN A 298 -25.93 -8.11 -2.90
N ASP A 299 -25.58 -8.01 -1.61
CA ASP A 299 -26.45 -8.39 -0.49
C ASP A 299 -27.68 -7.47 -0.42
N PHE A 300 -27.55 -6.21 -0.86
CA PHE A 300 -28.67 -5.28 -0.98
C PHE A 300 -29.70 -5.68 -2.06
N PHE A 301 -29.29 -6.44 -3.08
CA PHE A 301 -30.13 -6.83 -4.22
C PHE A 301 -30.56 -8.31 -4.18
N GLU A 302 -30.31 -9.02 -3.07
CA GLU A 302 -30.84 -10.36 -2.82
C GLU A 302 -32.22 -10.24 -2.14
N GLU A 303 -33.29 -10.74 -2.80
CA GLU A 303 -34.64 -10.91 -2.21
C GLU A 303 -34.72 -12.13 -1.29
#